data_AF-A0A486XKD6-F1
#
_entry.id   AF-A0A486XKD6-F1
#
_cell.length_a   1.000
_cell.length_b   1.000
_cell.length_c   1.000
_cell.angle_alpha   90.00
_cell.angle_beta   90.00
_cell.angle_gamma   90.00
#
_symmetry.space_group_name_H-M   'P 1'
#
loop_
_entity.id
_entity.type
_entity.pdbx_description
1 polymer ?
#
loop_
_entity_poly.entity_id
_entity_poly.type
_entity_poly.pdbx_seq_one_letter_code
_entity_poly.pdbx_strand_id
1 'polypeptide(L)'
;MVDSDDWQDLFLSGTEVLGSCQRIDEDPSFNVCLMAYVLDGKNRILCIKDPLTGKILARCIFRLLFKDDQLVLFQERIYPSPCDYEELLNELAETRARELGLELFTCNTQGNLSSEKFTLESKGSCSPYEYVDASFEGKTKGVFRIHKAKKVPLEKS
;
A
#
# COMPACT_ATOMS: atom_id res chain seq x y z
N MET A 1 7.11 -13.78 4.74
CA MET A 1 6.20 -12.72 4.24
C MET A 1 5.22 -12.41 5.34
N VAL A 2 4.83 -11.14 5.49
CA VAL A 2 3.96 -10.70 6.58
C VAL A 2 2.95 -9.69 6.05
N ASP A 3 1.67 -9.93 6.33
CA ASP A 3 0.63 -8.89 6.33
C ASP A 3 0.52 -8.36 7.76
N SER A 4 0.93 -7.10 7.97
CA SER A 4 1.13 -6.52 9.30
C SER A 4 0.39 -5.18 9.45
N ASP A 5 -0.06 -4.91 10.67
CA ASP A 5 -0.43 -3.58 11.19
C ASP A 5 0.46 -3.19 12.39
N ASP A 6 1.59 -3.89 12.58
CA ASP A 6 2.54 -3.53 13.61
C ASP A 6 3.08 -2.11 13.36
N TRP A 7 3.00 -1.29 14.41
CA TRP A 7 3.36 0.12 14.31
C TRP A 7 4.83 0.32 13.96
N GLN A 8 5.75 -0.57 14.36
CA GLN A 8 7.17 -0.47 14.02
C GLN A 8 7.36 -0.70 12.53
N ASP A 9 6.71 -1.71 11.96
CA ASP A 9 6.80 -2.00 10.52
C ASP A 9 6.31 -0.83 9.68
N LEU A 10 5.15 -0.27 10.04
CA LEU A 10 4.56 0.86 9.35
C LEU A 10 5.44 2.11 9.45
N PHE A 11 5.97 2.38 10.65
CA PHE A 11 6.82 3.55 10.92
C PHE A 11 8.21 3.43 10.29
N LEU A 12 8.79 2.23 10.21
CA LEU A 12 10.10 1.98 9.63
C LEU A 12 10.06 1.66 8.13
N SER A 13 8.87 1.58 7.52
CA SER A 13 8.63 1.13 6.15
C SER A 13 9.35 1.93 5.05
N GLY A 14 9.67 3.20 5.28
CA GLY A 14 10.50 4.01 4.39
C GLY A 14 11.96 4.11 4.84
N THR A 15 12.25 3.88 6.12
CA THR A 15 13.60 3.96 6.68
C THR A 15 14.42 2.73 6.30
N GLU A 16 13.83 1.53 6.44
CA GLU A 16 14.50 0.25 6.16
C GLU A 16 14.54 -0.09 4.67
N VAL A 17 13.59 0.42 3.88
CA VAL A 17 13.49 0.17 2.44
C VAL A 17 13.79 1.44 1.66
N LEU A 18 14.80 1.38 0.79
CA LEU A 18 15.21 2.51 -0.05
C LEU A 18 14.15 2.87 -1.11
N GLY A 19 14.10 4.16 -1.46
CA GLY A 19 13.27 4.69 -2.55
C GLY A 19 11.93 5.28 -2.11
N SER A 20 11.61 5.24 -0.82
CA SER A 20 10.44 5.93 -0.27
C SER A 20 10.80 7.26 0.39
N CYS A 21 9.99 8.29 0.15
CA CYS A 21 10.11 9.61 0.80
C CYS A 21 9.54 9.63 2.24
N GLN A 22 8.93 8.54 2.71
CA GLN A 22 8.25 8.48 4.01
C GLN A 22 9.17 7.84 5.06
N ARG A 23 10.29 8.52 5.37
CA ARG A 23 11.31 8.05 6.33
C ARG A 23 11.25 8.84 7.64
N ILE A 24 11.66 8.19 8.74
CA ILE A 24 11.69 8.86 10.06
C ILE A 24 12.82 9.88 10.19
N ASP A 25 13.89 9.70 9.40
CA ASP A 25 15.14 10.45 9.46
C ASP A 25 15.24 11.54 8.37
N GLU A 26 14.17 11.77 7.62
CA GLU A 26 14.09 12.74 6.51
C GLU A 26 13.38 14.06 6.92
N ASP A 27 13.21 14.99 5.98
CA ASP A 27 12.58 16.29 6.20
C ASP A 27 11.18 16.13 6.85
N PRO A 28 10.89 16.86 7.95
CA PRO A 28 9.60 16.80 8.64
C PRO A 28 8.36 17.04 7.77
N SER A 29 8.51 17.77 6.68
CA SER A 29 7.43 18.00 5.72
C SER A 29 6.99 16.73 4.98
N PHE A 30 7.88 15.75 4.83
CA PHE A 30 7.55 14.44 4.26
C PHE A 30 7.10 13.44 5.34
N ASN A 31 7.76 13.42 6.50
CA ASN A 31 7.49 12.41 7.53
C ASN A 31 6.17 12.60 8.30
N VAL A 32 5.56 13.78 8.25
CA VAL A 32 4.27 14.03 8.94
C VAL A 32 3.16 13.08 8.46
N CYS A 33 3.25 12.59 7.22
CA CYS A 33 2.27 11.67 6.65
C CYS A 33 2.49 10.22 7.07
N LEU A 34 3.65 9.87 7.62
CA LEU A 34 3.95 8.55 8.15
C LEU A 34 3.01 8.17 9.30
N MET A 35 2.55 9.17 10.07
CA MET A 35 1.56 8.96 11.13
C MET A 35 0.22 8.43 10.59
N ALA A 36 -0.14 8.73 9.34
CA ALA A 36 -1.34 8.15 8.73
C ALA A 36 -1.23 6.63 8.56
N TYR A 37 -0.03 6.10 8.32
CA TYR A 37 0.14 4.65 8.17
C TYR A 37 -0.14 3.93 9.47
N VAL A 38 0.24 4.54 10.60
CA VAL A 38 0.10 3.94 11.94
C VAL A 38 -1.29 4.17 12.53
N LEU A 39 -1.86 5.37 12.35
CA LEU A 39 -3.11 5.76 13.02
C LEU A 39 -4.37 5.35 12.26
N ASP A 40 -4.29 5.25 10.93
CA ASP A 40 -5.46 4.95 10.11
C ASP A 40 -5.54 3.45 9.81
N GLY A 41 -6.49 2.79 10.45
CA GLY A 41 -6.71 1.34 10.34
C GLY A 41 -7.09 0.85 8.93
N LYS A 42 -7.33 1.76 7.97
CA LYS A 42 -7.46 1.38 6.55
C LYS A 42 -6.13 0.93 5.96
N ASN A 43 -5.00 1.28 6.59
CA ASN A 43 -3.65 1.02 6.13
C ASN A 43 -3.07 -0.21 6.80
N ARG A 44 -2.44 -1.06 5.99
CA ARG A 44 -1.62 -2.20 6.39
C ARG A 44 -0.36 -2.22 5.56
N ILE A 45 0.61 -3.01 5.97
CA ILE A 45 1.83 -3.25 5.20
C ILE A 45 1.93 -4.73 4.82
N LEU A 46 2.18 -4.99 3.54
CA LEU A 46 2.63 -6.30 3.08
C LEU A 46 4.14 -6.23 2.92
N CYS A 47 4.87 -7.12 3.58
CA CYS A 47 6.33 -7.05 3.58
C CYS A 47 7.02 -8.41 3.57
N ILE A 48 8.25 -8.39 3.09
CA ILE A 48 9.24 -9.45 3.22
C ILE A 48 10.25 -8.98 4.25
N LYS A 49 10.50 -9.79 5.27
CA LYS A 49 11.47 -9.50 6.32
C LYS A 49 12.64 -10.45 6.25
N ASP A 50 13.81 -9.93 6.55
CA ASP A 50 15.00 -10.72 6.80
C ASP A 50 14.79 -11.55 8.07
N PRO A 51 14.88 -12.89 8.02
CA PRO A 51 14.57 -13.74 9.16
C PRO A 51 15.59 -13.65 10.29
N LEU A 52 16.81 -13.15 10.03
CA LEU A 52 17.88 -13.05 11.03
C LEU A 52 17.80 -11.72 11.79
N THR A 53 17.49 -10.63 11.08
CA THR A 53 17.53 -9.26 11.60
C THR A 53 16.15 -8.68 11.86
N GLY A 54 15.09 -9.25 11.27
CA GLY A 54 13.72 -8.74 11.34
C GLY A 54 13.45 -7.52 10.46
N LYS A 55 14.46 -7.00 9.75
CA LYS A 55 14.32 -5.80 8.91
C LYS A 55 13.51 -6.06 7.67
N ILE A 56 12.78 -5.05 7.20
CA ILE A 56 12.03 -5.10 5.96
C ILE A 56 13.00 -5.08 4.77
N LEU A 57 12.92 -6.12 3.92
CA LEU A 57 13.66 -6.24 2.66
C LEU A 57 12.89 -5.65 1.48
N ALA A 58 11.57 -5.85 1.47
CA ALA A 58 10.66 -5.32 0.47
C ALA A 58 9.26 -5.13 1.04
N ARG A 59 8.50 -4.17 0.53
CA ARG A 59 7.15 -3.88 1.01
C ARG A 59 6.26 -3.18 0.00
N CYS A 60 4.96 -3.23 0.24
CA CYS A 60 3.99 -2.27 -0.29
C CYS A 60 3.00 -1.88 0.82
N ILE A 61 2.44 -0.67 0.71
CA ILE A 61 1.31 -0.29 1.54
C ILE A 61 0.05 -0.91 0.92
N PHE A 62 -0.84 -1.40 1.78
CA PHE A 62 -2.05 -2.11 1.41
C PHE A 62 -3.24 -1.44 2.08
N ARG A 63 -4.24 -1.04 1.31
CA ARG A 63 -5.28 -0.13 1.79
C ARG A 63 -6.67 -0.58 1.45
N LEU A 64 -7.60 -0.26 2.36
CA LEU A 64 -9.03 -0.29 2.07
C LEU A 64 -9.46 1.04 1.45
N LEU A 65 -10.09 0.97 0.28
CA LEU A 65 -10.63 2.11 -0.47
C LEU A 65 -12.04 1.80 -0.96
N PHE A 66 -12.69 2.80 -1.57
CA PHE A 66 -14.01 2.65 -2.18
C PHE A 66 -13.93 2.76 -3.71
N LYS A 67 -14.60 1.83 -4.39
CA LYS A 67 -14.96 1.93 -5.81
C LYS A 67 -16.48 2.00 -5.89
N ASP A 68 -17.05 3.12 -6.30
CA ASP A 68 -18.51 3.29 -6.41
C ASP A 68 -19.26 2.85 -5.13
N ASP A 69 -18.81 3.31 -3.96
CA ASP A 69 -19.29 2.91 -2.61
C ASP A 69 -19.05 1.45 -2.18
N GLN A 70 -18.49 0.61 -3.05
CA GLN A 70 -18.07 -0.74 -2.69
C GLN A 70 -16.66 -0.73 -2.09
N LEU A 71 -16.48 -1.41 -0.95
CA LEU A 71 -15.18 -1.59 -0.31
C LEU A 71 -14.28 -2.50 -1.16
N VAL A 72 -13.03 -2.08 -1.38
CA VAL A 72 -12.03 -2.82 -2.18
C VAL A 72 -10.65 -2.71 -1.54
N LEU A 73 -9.75 -3.62 -1.93
CA LEU A 73 -8.34 -3.56 -1.54
C LEU A 73 -7.51 -2.91 -2.64
N PHE A 74 -6.56 -2.09 -2.23
CA PHE A 74 -5.60 -1.45 -3.10
C PHE A 74 -4.17 -1.72 -2.64
N GLN A 75 -3.39 -2.32 -3.53
CA GLN A 75 -1.96 -2.52 -3.38
C GLN A 75 -1.20 -1.34 -3.99
N GLU A 76 -0.45 -0.63 -3.16
CA GLU A 76 0.42 0.44 -3.62
C GLU A 76 1.67 -0.10 -4.33
N ARG A 77 2.48 0.85 -4.80
CA ARG A 77 3.79 0.57 -5.37
C ARG A 77 4.63 -0.29 -4.41
N ILE A 78 5.26 -1.31 -5.00
CA ILE A 78 6.24 -2.15 -4.32
C ILE A 78 7.58 -1.44 -4.27
N TYR A 79 8.20 -1.48 -3.08
CA TYR A 79 9.54 -0.97 -2.81
C TYR A 79 10.44 -2.08 -2.26
N PRO A 80 11.74 -2.10 -2.59
CA PRO A 80 12.40 -1.19 -3.53
C PRO A 80 11.86 -1.37 -4.96
N SER A 81 12.16 -0.45 -5.88
CA SER A 81 11.72 -0.56 -7.28
C SER A 81 12.92 -0.32 -8.19
N PRO A 82 13.41 -1.31 -8.96
CA PRO A 82 12.89 -2.70 -9.10
C PRO A 82 13.03 -3.56 -7.82
N CYS A 83 12.24 -4.65 -7.73
CA CYS A 83 12.17 -5.54 -6.56
C CYS A 83 12.31 -7.02 -6.97
N ASP A 84 13.18 -7.77 -6.29
CA ASP A 84 13.31 -9.23 -6.49
C ASP A 84 12.17 -10.03 -5.84
N TYR A 85 11.38 -9.41 -4.97
CA TYR A 85 10.30 -10.06 -4.22
C TYR A 85 8.89 -9.68 -4.71
N GLU A 86 8.79 -9.12 -5.92
CA GLU A 86 7.53 -8.60 -6.46
C GLU A 86 6.44 -9.69 -6.56
N GLU A 87 6.77 -10.87 -7.07
CA GLU A 87 5.82 -12.00 -7.20
C GLU A 87 5.27 -12.42 -5.83
N LEU A 88 6.14 -12.59 -4.84
CA LEU A 88 5.76 -12.98 -3.47
C LEU A 88 4.82 -11.96 -2.80
N LEU A 89 5.06 -10.66 -3.02
CA LEU A 89 4.19 -9.61 -2.50
C LEU A 89 2.83 -9.56 -3.21
N ASN A 90 2.80 -9.86 -4.52
CA ASN A 90 1.56 -9.97 -5.28
C ASN A 90 0.74 -11.18 -4.82
N GLU A 91 1.35 -12.35 -4.66
CA GLU A 91 0.70 -13.56 -4.13
C GLU A 91 0.10 -13.33 -2.73
N LEU A 92 0.81 -12.61 -1.86
CA LEU A 92 0.31 -12.25 -0.54
C LEU A 92 -0.92 -11.32 -0.63
N ALA A 93 -0.89 -10.32 -1.51
CA ALA A 93 -2.01 -9.41 -1.73
C ALA A 93 -3.25 -10.15 -2.28
N GLU A 94 -3.06 -11.05 -3.25
CA GLU A 94 -4.12 -11.88 -3.84
C GLU A 94 -4.73 -12.84 -2.82
N THR A 95 -3.89 -13.49 -2.02
CA THR A 95 -4.33 -14.36 -0.93
C THR A 95 -5.19 -13.60 0.07
N ARG A 96 -4.73 -12.42 0.48
CA ARG A 96 -5.49 -11.58 1.41
C ARG A 96 -6.82 -11.09 0.85
N ALA A 97 -6.85 -10.73 -0.43
CA ALA A 97 -8.07 -10.34 -1.11
C ALA A 97 -9.10 -11.47 -1.20
N ARG A 98 -8.64 -12.71 -1.46
CA ARG A 98 -9.49 -13.90 -1.45
C ARG A 98 -10.05 -14.21 -0.06
N GLU A 99 -9.21 -14.15 0.98
CA GLU A 99 -9.63 -14.37 2.37
C GLU A 99 -10.72 -13.39 2.81
N LEU A 100 -10.61 -12.11 2.40
CA LEU A 100 -11.56 -11.06 2.74
C LEU A 100 -12.78 -11.02 1.81
N GLY A 101 -12.76 -11.76 0.70
CA GLY A 101 -13.80 -11.70 -0.33
C GLY A 101 -13.90 -10.33 -1.01
N LEU A 102 -12.79 -9.58 -1.09
CA LEU A 102 -12.74 -8.23 -1.66
C LEU A 102 -12.05 -8.22 -3.03
N GLU A 103 -12.44 -7.28 -3.87
CA GLU A 103 -11.72 -7.03 -5.13
C GLU A 103 -10.35 -6.41 -4.86
N LEU A 104 -9.35 -6.79 -5.65
CA LEU A 104 -7.99 -6.28 -5.56
C LEU A 104 -7.65 -5.37 -6.75
N PHE A 105 -7.09 -4.21 -6.44
CA PHE A 105 -6.59 -3.23 -7.39
C PHE A 105 -5.14 -2.88 -7.10
N THR A 106 -4.41 -2.41 -8.11
CA THR A 106 -3.01 -2.00 -7.97
C THR A 106 -2.66 -0.84 -8.90
N CYS A 107 -1.60 -0.10 -8.56
CA CYS A 107 -0.92 0.83 -9.48
C CYS A 107 0.34 0.26 -10.13
N ASN A 108 0.72 -0.98 -9.79
CA ASN A 108 1.85 -1.66 -10.42
C ASN A 108 1.57 -1.91 -11.91
N THR A 109 2.63 -2.02 -12.70
CA THR A 109 2.54 -2.18 -14.15
C THR A 109 2.75 -3.60 -14.63
N GLN A 110 3.24 -4.49 -13.75
CA GLN A 110 3.55 -5.88 -14.09
C GLN A 110 2.38 -6.81 -13.73
N GLY A 111 2.34 -7.98 -14.37
CA GLY A 111 1.33 -9.01 -14.16
C GLY A 111 0.15 -8.96 -15.13
N ASN A 112 -0.74 -9.94 -14.99
CA ASN A 112 -1.96 -10.04 -15.79
C ASN A 112 -3.03 -9.07 -15.25
N LEU A 113 -2.96 -7.80 -15.65
CA LEU A 113 -3.84 -6.75 -15.16
C LEU A 113 -4.95 -6.43 -16.16
N SER A 114 -6.12 -6.04 -15.66
CA SER A 114 -7.16 -5.47 -16.53
C SER A 114 -6.63 -4.24 -17.28
N SER A 115 -7.02 -4.11 -18.54
CA SER A 115 -6.76 -2.91 -19.36
C SER A 115 -7.63 -1.73 -18.91
N GLU A 116 -8.73 -1.99 -18.22
CA GLU A 116 -9.62 -0.98 -17.66
C GLU A 116 -8.95 -0.26 -16.48
N LYS A 117 -9.23 1.04 -16.38
CA LYS A 117 -8.72 1.91 -15.33
C LYS A 117 -9.89 2.38 -14.48
N PHE A 118 -9.71 2.26 -13.17
CA PHE A 118 -10.73 2.59 -12.19
C PHE A 118 -10.28 3.77 -11.32
N THR A 119 -11.26 4.51 -10.84
CA THR A 119 -11.05 5.52 -9.79
C THR A 119 -11.40 4.89 -8.45
N LEU A 120 -10.44 4.92 -7.53
CA LEU A 120 -10.64 4.53 -6.13
C LEU A 120 -10.59 5.78 -5.26
N GLU A 121 -11.37 5.80 -4.18
CA GLU A 121 -11.50 6.94 -3.29
C GLU A 121 -11.28 6.55 -1.83
N SER A 122 -10.56 7.38 -1.10
CA SER A 122 -10.59 7.38 0.36
C SER A 122 -11.58 8.43 0.84
N LYS A 123 -12.50 8.03 1.73
CA LYS A 123 -13.57 8.90 2.27
C LYS A 123 -13.16 9.68 3.52
N GLY A 124 -11.87 9.70 3.86
CA GLY A 124 -11.34 10.38 5.03
C GLY A 124 -10.32 9.54 5.79
N SER A 125 -9.64 10.20 6.73
CA SER A 125 -8.69 9.60 7.65
C SER A 125 -8.90 10.17 9.04
N CYS A 126 -8.53 9.41 10.08
CA CYS A 126 -8.35 9.96 11.42
C CYS A 126 -7.03 10.74 11.56
N SER A 127 -6.11 10.63 10.59
CA SER A 127 -4.88 11.41 10.52
C SER A 127 -5.12 12.78 9.90
N PRO A 128 -4.53 13.87 10.44
CA PRO A 128 -4.67 15.21 9.87
C PRO A 128 -4.00 15.36 8.49
N TYR A 129 -3.01 14.51 8.20
CA TYR A 129 -2.25 14.53 6.95
C TYR A 129 -2.01 13.11 6.45
N GLU A 130 -2.15 12.91 5.15
CA GLU A 130 -1.87 11.65 4.47
C GLU A 130 -1.17 11.90 3.14
N TYR A 131 -0.26 11.01 2.76
CA TYR A 131 0.41 11.02 1.47
C TYR A 131 0.28 9.63 0.86
N VAL A 132 -0.05 9.58 -0.43
CA VAL A 132 -0.33 8.34 -1.14
C VAL A 132 0.40 8.38 -2.48
N ASP A 133 1.37 7.48 -2.65
CA ASP A 133 2.25 7.44 -3.82
C ASP A 133 1.44 7.31 -5.12
N ALA A 134 0.34 6.56 -5.07
CA ALA A 134 -0.53 6.33 -6.22
C ALA A 134 -1.49 7.49 -6.56
N SER A 135 -1.72 8.46 -5.66
CA SER A 135 -2.73 9.51 -5.84
C SER A 135 -2.25 10.70 -6.70
N PHE A 136 -0.93 10.93 -6.78
CA PHE A 136 -0.32 12.14 -7.37
C PHE A 136 -0.84 13.48 -6.80
N GLU A 137 -1.68 13.46 -5.75
CA GLU A 137 -2.28 14.64 -5.11
C GLU A 137 -1.39 15.26 -4.01
N GLY A 138 -0.27 14.61 -3.71
CA GLY A 138 0.64 15.05 -2.65
C GLY A 138 0.04 14.85 -1.25
N LYS A 139 0.26 15.83 -0.36
CA LYS A 139 -0.27 15.80 1.01
C LYS A 139 -1.75 16.18 1.04
N THR A 140 -2.58 15.28 1.52
CA THR A 140 -4.04 15.44 1.63
C THR A 140 -4.48 15.40 3.10
N LYS A 141 -5.77 15.69 3.35
CA LYS A 141 -6.42 15.55 4.67
C LYS A 141 -7.20 14.24 4.80
N GLY A 142 -6.65 13.16 4.24
CA GLY A 142 -7.24 11.81 4.28
C GLY A 142 -8.32 11.51 3.24
N VAL A 143 -8.72 12.51 2.43
CA VAL A 143 -9.58 12.33 1.27
C VAL A 143 -8.71 12.51 0.02
N PHE A 144 -8.64 11.47 -0.80
CA PHE A 144 -7.84 11.45 -2.03
C PHE A 144 -8.45 10.46 -3.03
N ARG A 145 -8.04 10.58 -4.31
CA ARG A 145 -8.44 9.65 -5.37
C ARG A 145 -7.24 9.03 -6.07
N ILE A 146 -7.45 7.83 -6.60
CA ILE A 146 -6.49 7.10 -7.42
C ILE A 146 -7.16 6.81 -8.77
N HIS A 147 -6.83 7.56 -9.80
CA HIS A 147 -7.57 7.57 -11.08
C HIS A 147 -7.20 6.47 -12.09
N LYS A 148 -6.10 5.75 -11.86
CA LYS A 148 -5.54 4.78 -12.81
C LYS A 148 -5.29 3.42 -12.16
N ALA A 149 -6.09 3.07 -11.16
CA ALA A 149 -6.01 1.77 -10.53
C ALA A 149 -6.44 0.68 -11.53
N LYS A 150 -5.69 -0.42 -11.59
CA LYS A 150 -6.01 -1.57 -12.44
C LYS A 150 -6.48 -2.72 -11.57
N LYS A 151 -7.51 -3.43 -12.02
CA LYS A 151 -8.02 -4.62 -11.33
C LYS A 151 -7.07 -5.80 -11.53
N VAL A 152 -6.77 -6.50 -10.45
CA VAL A 152 -6.05 -7.78 -10.45
C VAL A 152 -7.10 -8.91 -10.58
N PRO A 153 -7.08 -9.71 -11.66
CA PRO A 153 -7.93 -10.89 -11.78
C PRO A 153 -7.54 -11.91 -10.72
N LEU A 154 -8.44 -12.19 -9.78
CA LEU A 154 -8.25 -13.27 -8.83
C LEU A 154 -8.78 -14.56 -9.46
N GLU A 155 -7.91 -15.52 -9.72
CA GLU A 155 -8.35 -16.86 -10.13
C GLU A 155 -9.17 -17.49 -9.00
N LYS A 156 -10.29 -18.14 -9.35
CA LYS A 156 -11.07 -18.90 -8.40
C LYS A 156 -10.25 -20.14 -8.01
N SER A 157 -9.84 -20.20 -6.75
CA SER A 157 -9.25 -21.38 -6.12
C SER A 157 -10.23 -22.55 -6.12
#